data_AF-A0A0A6NYE1-F1
#
_entry.id   AF-A0A0A6NYE1-F1
#
_cell.length_a   1.000
_cell.length_b   1.000
_cell.length_c   1.000
_cell.angle_alpha   90.00
_cell.angle_beta   90.00
_cell.angle_gamma   90.00
#
_symmetry.space_group_name_H-M   'P 1'
#
loop_
_entity.id
_entity.type
_entity.pdbx_description
1 polymer ?
#
loop_
_entity_poly.entity_id
_entity_poly.type
_entity_poly.pdbx_seq_one_letter_code
_entity_poly.pdbx_strand_id
1 'polypeptide(L)'
;MTVTDNLKQYSWHTGAPLRPLNPDETLPVLFRDIGPVAMSTFLEKGLKRLAGPVTPITYMRTAAYQEPYTDYERIGRLVFLQPLQLQPWYSGVSDIYVALASRLPDVETIAFVPGTLPLHDAEQLSRDIVNHHEWREVLDGRAYDEILTDTLERLNKLNQALQDSEKQGLPLRRAAQVHPRHPRYQSLNADLS
;
A
#
# COMPACT_ATOMS: atom_id res chain seq x y z
N MET A 1 -28.10 -1.28 -3.74
CA MET A 1 -27.09 -1.15 -2.67
C MET A 1 -27.45 -2.12 -1.56
N THR A 2 -26.78 -3.27 -1.50
CA THR A 2 -26.84 -4.18 -0.36
C THR A 2 -26.04 -3.60 0.80
N VAL A 3 -26.48 -3.89 2.03
CA VAL A 3 -26.01 -3.32 3.31
C VAL A 3 -24.50 -3.51 3.58
N THR A 4 -23.82 -4.34 2.79
CA THR A 4 -22.41 -4.74 2.93
C THR A 4 -21.36 -3.72 2.46
N ASP A 5 -21.75 -2.65 1.76
CA ASP A 5 -20.83 -1.66 1.18
C ASP A 5 -20.69 -0.35 1.98
N ASN A 6 -21.24 -0.31 3.19
CA ASN A 6 -21.18 0.91 4.00
C ASN A 6 -19.80 1.09 4.64
N LEU A 7 -18.96 1.95 4.05
CA LEU A 7 -17.65 2.27 4.60
C LEU A 7 -17.69 3.23 5.80
N LYS A 8 -18.83 3.85 6.13
CA LYS A 8 -18.93 4.81 7.26
C LYS A 8 -18.46 4.24 8.60
N GLN A 9 -18.63 2.93 8.81
CA GLN A 9 -18.19 2.24 10.02
C GLN A 9 -16.67 2.23 10.21
N TYR A 10 -15.90 2.56 9.18
CA TYR A 10 -14.43 2.61 9.19
C TYR A 10 -13.90 4.04 9.34
N SER A 11 -14.70 5.00 9.83
CA SER A 11 -14.23 6.37 10.12
C SER A 11 -13.06 6.40 11.11
N TRP A 12 -13.00 5.46 12.04
CA TRP A 12 -11.88 5.31 12.97
C TRP A 12 -10.56 4.92 12.28
N HIS A 13 -10.61 4.35 11.07
CA HIS A 13 -9.42 4.04 10.29
C HIS A 13 -8.81 5.28 9.61
N THR A 14 -9.62 6.25 9.20
CA THR A 14 -9.14 7.47 8.52
C THR A 14 -9.05 8.67 9.47
N GLY A 15 -9.70 8.61 10.63
CA GLY A 15 -9.82 9.73 11.56
C GLY A 15 -10.84 10.79 11.12
N ALA A 16 -11.62 10.53 10.07
CA ALA A 16 -12.54 11.47 9.46
C ALA A 16 -13.83 10.77 8.97
N PRO A 17 -14.93 11.50 8.74
CA PRO A 17 -16.17 10.91 8.22
C PRO A 17 -16.02 10.52 6.74
N LEU A 18 -16.14 9.23 6.44
CA LEU A 18 -16.12 8.72 5.06
C LEU A 18 -17.46 9.00 4.36
N ARG A 19 -17.39 9.31 3.07
CA ARG A 19 -18.58 9.45 2.20
C ARG A 19 -18.35 8.81 0.83
N PRO A 20 -19.41 8.32 0.17
CA PRO A 20 -19.30 7.94 -1.23
C PRO A 20 -18.95 9.18 -2.08
N LEU A 21 -18.37 8.94 -3.25
CA LEU A 21 -18.21 9.98 -4.26
C LEU A 21 -19.57 10.44 -4.76
N ASN A 22 -19.69 11.73 -5.06
CA ASN A 22 -20.87 12.23 -5.75
C ASN A 22 -20.81 11.81 -7.24
N PRO A 23 -21.95 11.64 -7.93
CA PRO A 23 -21.98 11.26 -9.34
C PRO A 23 -21.17 12.18 -10.26
N ASP A 24 -21.15 13.48 -9.93
CA ASP A 24 -20.48 14.53 -10.72
C ASP A 24 -19.07 14.86 -10.19
N GLU A 25 -18.60 14.18 -9.15
CA GLU A 25 -17.28 14.42 -8.57
C GLU A 25 -16.21 13.76 -9.45
N THR A 26 -15.29 14.57 -9.98
CA THR A 26 -14.14 14.06 -10.72
C THR A 26 -13.25 13.25 -9.79
N LEU A 27 -13.03 11.99 -10.13
CA LEU A 27 -12.10 11.13 -9.42
C LEU A 27 -10.68 11.35 -9.96
N PRO A 28 -9.73 11.80 -9.12
CA PRO A 28 -8.33 11.89 -9.52
C PRO A 28 -7.74 10.50 -9.77
N VAL A 29 -6.58 10.47 -10.42
CA VAL A 29 -5.76 9.26 -10.50
C VAL A 29 -5.38 8.83 -9.08
N LEU A 30 -5.55 7.54 -8.82
CA LEU A 30 -5.30 6.96 -7.52
C LEU A 30 -4.06 6.07 -7.56
N PHE A 31 -3.21 6.25 -6.56
CA PHE A 31 -2.00 5.47 -6.33
C PHE A 31 -2.12 4.66 -5.04
N ARG A 32 -1.42 3.54 -4.98
CA ARG A 32 -1.29 2.71 -3.78
C ARG A 32 0.16 2.38 -3.52
N ASP A 33 0.59 2.76 -2.33
CA ASP A 33 1.84 2.31 -1.75
C ASP A 33 1.65 0.94 -1.09
N ILE A 34 2.55 0.00 -1.39
CA ILE A 34 2.58 -1.34 -0.80
C ILE A 34 4.01 -1.70 -0.36
N GLY A 35 4.12 -2.59 0.62
CA GLY A 35 5.43 -3.02 1.12
C GLY A 35 6.21 -3.88 0.12
N PRO A 36 7.53 -4.06 0.31
CA PRO A 36 8.41 -4.77 -0.62
C PRO A 36 7.94 -6.18 -1.00
N VAL A 37 7.45 -6.95 -0.02
CA VAL A 37 6.93 -8.32 -0.23
C VAL A 37 5.69 -8.32 -1.12
N ALA A 38 4.79 -7.35 -0.91
CA ALA A 38 3.58 -7.23 -1.72
C ALA A 38 3.92 -6.73 -3.13
N MET A 39 4.88 -5.82 -3.27
CA MET A 39 5.31 -5.32 -4.57
C MET A 39 5.96 -6.43 -5.42
N SER A 40 6.89 -7.21 -4.87
CA SER A 40 7.47 -8.33 -5.64
C SER A 40 6.41 -9.36 -6.03
N THR A 41 5.48 -9.67 -5.11
CA THR A 41 4.35 -10.58 -5.40
C THR A 41 3.48 -10.03 -6.54
N PHE A 42 3.18 -8.72 -6.53
CA PHE A 42 2.43 -8.08 -7.59
C PHE A 42 3.13 -8.22 -8.94
N LEU A 43 4.43 -7.86 -9.01
CA LEU A 43 5.21 -7.89 -10.24
C LEU A 43 5.39 -9.30 -10.81
N GLU A 44 5.44 -10.34 -9.98
CA GLU A 44 5.61 -11.72 -10.43
C GLU A 44 4.31 -12.39 -10.90
N LYS A 45 3.19 -12.14 -10.21
CA LYS A 45 1.96 -12.94 -10.38
C LYS A 45 0.66 -12.22 -10.02
N GLY A 46 0.72 -10.93 -9.73
CA GLY A 46 -0.42 -10.15 -9.25
C GLY A 46 -0.76 -10.38 -7.76
N LEU A 47 -1.68 -9.57 -7.24
CA LEU A 47 -2.13 -9.62 -5.85
C LEU A 47 -3.56 -10.12 -5.73
N LYS A 48 -3.80 -11.00 -4.75
CA LYS A 48 -5.14 -11.42 -4.33
C LYS A 48 -5.80 -10.45 -3.35
N ARG A 49 -5.08 -9.44 -2.89
CA ARG A 49 -5.56 -8.41 -1.94
C ARG A 49 -4.65 -7.19 -2.03
N LEU A 50 -5.24 -5.99 -2.07
CA LEU A 50 -4.52 -4.71 -2.14
C LEU A 50 -4.33 -4.04 -0.77
N ALA A 51 -5.14 -4.43 0.21
CA ALA A 51 -4.98 -4.02 1.60
C ALA A 51 -4.11 -5.01 2.39
N GLY A 52 -3.60 -4.56 3.54
CA GLY A 52 -2.93 -5.45 4.48
C GLY A 52 -3.84 -6.61 4.94
N PRO A 53 -3.27 -7.70 5.49
CA PRO A 53 -4.01 -8.92 5.82
C PRO A 53 -5.22 -8.71 6.74
N VAL A 54 -5.13 -7.75 7.66
CA VAL A 54 -6.18 -7.47 8.67
C VAL A 54 -6.92 -6.16 8.41
N THR A 55 -6.50 -5.36 7.43
CA THR A 55 -7.11 -4.05 7.17
C THR A 55 -8.38 -4.24 6.33
N PRO A 56 -9.55 -3.74 6.77
CA PRO A 56 -10.82 -3.92 6.04
C PRO A 56 -10.97 -2.98 4.85
N ILE A 57 -10.10 -1.98 4.72
CA ILE A 57 -10.11 -0.99 3.65
C ILE A 57 -8.75 -0.89 2.94
N THR A 58 -8.78 -0.58 1.66
CA THR A 58 -7.61 -0.20 0.86
C THR A 58 -7.53 1.33 0.84
N TYR A 59 -6.41 1.91 1.28
CA TYR A 59 -6.18 3.35 1.15
C TYR A 59 -5.49 3.66 -0.16
N MET A 60 -5.93 4.71 -0.82
CA MET A 60 -5.39 5.18 -2.08
C MET A 60 -5.15 6.67 -1.97
N ARG A 61 -4.19 7.18 -2.72
CA ARG A 61 -3.73 8.56 -2.62
C ARG A 61 -3.65 9.21 -3.99
N THR A 62 -3.80 10.52 -4.04
CA THR A 62 -3.49 11.29 -5.26
C THR A 62 -1.97 11.55 -5.33
N ALA A 63 -1.50 12.05 -6.47
CA ALA A 63 -0.12 12.49 -6.63
C ALA A 63 0.25 13.69 -5.72
N ALA A 64 -0.75 14.46 -5.27
CA ALA A 64 -0.55 15.64 -4.42
C ALA A 64 -0.31 15.29 -2.94
N TYR A 65 -0.64 14.06 -2.52
CA TYR A 65 -0.44 13.64 -1.13
C TYR A 65 1.05 13.57 -0.79
N GLN A 66 1.49 14.43 0.14
CA GLN A 66 2.84 14.40 0.69
C GLN A 66 2.89 13.46 1.90
N GLU A 67 3.63 12.36 1.77
CA GLU A 67 3.82 11.45 2.87
C GLU A 67 4.94 11.92 3.81
N PRO A 68 4.77 11.84 5.14
CA PRO A 68 5.81 12.24 6.09
C PRO A 68 7.11 11.42 5.98
N TYR A 69 7.08 10.26 5.31
CA TYR A 69 8.21 9.36 5.15
C TYR A 69 8.12 8.61 3.80
N THR A 70 9.12 8.79 2.92
CA THR A 70 9.11 8.35 1.52
C THR A 70 10.12 7.21 1.24
N ASP A 71 9.84 5.99 1.71
CA ASP A 71 10.60 4.80 1.26
C ASP A 71 10.24 4.37 -0.18
N TYR A 72 9.12 4.87 -0.72
CA TYR A 72 8.52 4.39 -1.97
C TYR A 72 9.24 4.87 -3.24
N GLU A 73 10.05 5.91 -3.17
CA GLU A 73 10.89 6.37 -4.28
C GLU A 73 11.88 5.28 -4.76
N ARG A 74 12.13 4.26 -3.93
CA ARG A 74 13.06 3.16 -4.25
C ARG A 74 12.40 1.90 -4.79
N ILE A 75 11.14 1.65 -4.43
CA ILE A 75 10.43 0.40 -4.75
C ILE A 75 9.26 0.58 -5.72
N GLY A 76 8.94 1.84 -6.06
CA GLY A 76 7.81 2.20 -6.90
C GLY A 76 6.46 2.04 -6.20
N ARG A 77 5.40 2.20 -6.97
CA ARG A 77 4.02 2.27 -6.48
C ARG A 77 3.06 1.60 -7.47
N LEU A 78 1.82 1.37 -7.04
CA LEU A 78 0.75 0.98 -7.96
C LEU A 78 -0.04 2.21 -8.38
N VAL A 79 -0.48 2.23 -9.64
CA VAL A 79 -1.51 3.15 -10.14
C VAL A 79 -2.75 2.37 -10.53
N PHE A 80 -3.93 2.89 -10.17
CA PHE A 80 -5.20 2.37 -10.64
C PHE A 80 -5.61 3.12 -11.90
N LEU A 81 -5.58 2.44 -13.03
CA LEU A 81 -5.93 2.98 -14.34
C LEU A 81 -7.45 3.11 -14.51
N GLN A 82 -8.21 2.23 -13.83
CA GLN A 82 -9.67 2.33 -13.74
C GLN A 82 -10.15 2.33 -12.28
N PRO A 83 -9.89 3.42 -11.52
CA PRO A 83 -10.11 3.45 -10.08
C PRO A 83 -11.59 3.29 -9.69
N LEU A 84 -12.54 3.62 -10.58
CA LEU A 84 -13.98 3.45 -10.32
C LEU A 84 -14.41 1.98 -10.13
N GLN A 85 -13.64 0.99 -10.62
CA GLN A 85 -13.94 -0.42 -10.38
C GLN A 85 -13.89 -0.79 -8.89
N LEU A 86 -13.08 -0.08 -8.11
CA LEU A 86 -13.01 -0.23 -6.65
C LEU A 86 -14.22 0.40 -5.93
N GLN A 87 -14.96 1.25 -6.63
CA GLN A 87 -15.96 2.20 -6.12
C GLN A 87 -15.43 2.94 -4.88
N PRO A 88 -14.44 3.83 -5.07
CA PRO A 88 -13.81 4.55 -3.98
C PRO A 88 -14.77 5.47 -3.26
N TRP A 89 -14.46 5.73 -2.00
CA TRP A 89 -15.08 6.72 -1.14
C TRP A 89 -14.04 7.78 -0.80
N TYR A 90 -14.51 9.01 -0.60
CA TYR A 90 -13.69 10.05 -0.02
C TYR A 90 -13.44 9.72 1.45
N SER A 91 -12.19 9.75 1.88
CA SER A 91 -11.79 9.33 3.22
C SER A 91 -12.15 10.34 4.32
N GLY A 92 -12.47 11.59 3.92
CA GLY A 92 -12.59 12.74 4.80
C GLY A 92 -11.28 13.53 4.95
N VAL A 93 -10.15 12.96 4.53
CA VAL A 93 -8.83 13.59 4.49
C VAL A 93 -8.47 13.93 3.05
N SER A 94 -7.93 15.13 2.84
CA SER A 94 -7.47 15.59 1.51
C SER A 94 -6.54 14.56 0.87
N ASP A 95 -6.71 14.36 -0.44
CA ASP A 95 -5.86 13.50 -1.26
C ASP A 95 -5.87 12.01 -0.90
N ILE A 96 -6.76 11.58 0.00
CA ILE A 96 -6.90 10.17 0.40
C ILE A 96 -8.30 9.67 0.07
N TYR A 97 -8.33 8.53 -0.62
CA TYR A 97 -9.52 7.78 -0.98
C TYR A 97 -9.44 6.37 -0.41
N VAL A 98 -10.59 5.73 -0.20
CA VAL A 98 -10.66 4.40 0.40
C VAL A 98 -11.66 3.52 -0.32
N ALA A 99 -11.39 2.23 -0.38
CA ALA A 99 -12.31 1.22 -0.90
C ALA A 99 -12.35 0.02 0.04
N LEU A 100 -13.37 -0.83 -0.08
CA LEU A 100 -13.39 -2.10 0.65
C LEU A 100 -12.22 -2.97 0.22
N ALA A 101 -11.51 -3.55 1.17
CA ALA A 101 -10.36 -4.41 0.89
C ALA A 101 -10.72 -5.74 0.20
N SER A 102 -12.00 -6.14 0.27
CA SER A 102 -12.53 -7.30 -0.45
C SER A 102 -12.76 -7.02 -1.94
N ARG A 103 -12.74 -5.75 -2.36
CA ARG A 103 -12.88 -5.38 -3.77
C ARG A 103 -11.53 -5.43 -4.45
N LEU A 104 -11.45 -6.28 -5.46
CA LEU A 104 -10.30 -6.39 -6.34
C LEU A 104 -10.78 -5.97 -7.73
N PRO A 105 -10.14 -4.97 -8.35
CA PRO A 105 -10.42 -4.64 -9.72
C PRO A 105 -9.79 -5.70 -10.61
N ASP A 106 -10.04 -5.62 -11.92
CA ASP A 106 -9.28 -6.42 -12.88
C ASP A 106 -7.78 -6.10 -12.74
N VAL A 107 -6.94 -7.13 -12.67
CA VAL A 107 -5.48 -6.98 -12.50
C VAL A 107 -4.89 -6.19 -13.66
N GLU A 108 -5.49 -6.29 -14.85
CA GLU A 108 -5.10 -5.57 -16.05
C GLU A 108 -5.27 -4.05 -15.91
N THR A 109 -6.04 -3.58 -14.93
CA THR A 109 -6.30 -2.15 -14.68
C THR A 109 -5.46 -1.57 -13.54
N ILE A 110 -4.50 -2.34 -13.05
CA ILE A 110 -3.49 -1.90 -12.09
C ILE A 110 -2.14 -1.98 -12.77
N ALA A 111 -1.35 -0.92 -12.69
CA ALA A 111 0.00 -0.91 -13.23
C ALA A 111 1.04 -0.51 -12.20
N PHE A 112 2.29 -0.86 -12.48
CA PHE A 112 3.44 -0.47 -11.67
C PHE A 112 3.99 0.87 -12.15
N VAL A 113 4.19 1.79 -11.22
CA VAL A 113 4.84 3.07 -11.42
C VAL A 113 6.26 2.97 -10.90
N PRO A 114 7.29 3.09 -11.76
CA PRO A 114 8.68 3.12 -11.33
C PRO A 114 8.94 4.21 -10.29
N GLY A 115 9.75 3.90 -9.28
CA GLY A 115 10.15 4.91 -8.27
C GLY A 115 10.93 6.09 -8.84
N THR A 116 11.52 5.92 -10.03
CA THR A 116 12.22 6.99 -10.78
C THR A 116 11.28 7.90 -11.56
N LEU A 117 10.00 7.56 -11.70
CA LEU A 117 9.00 8.39 -12.38
C LEU A 117 8.29 9.27 -11.34
N PRO A 118 8.40 10.61 -11.43
CA PRO A 118 7.66 11.50 -10.53
C PRO A 118 6.15 11.26 -10.59
N LEU A 119 5.49 11.28 -9.43
CA LEU A 119 4.05 10.95 -9.35
C LEU A 119 3.16 11.91 -10.14
N HIS A 120 3.53 13.19 -10.19
CA HIS A 120 2.81 14.17 -11.00
C HIS A 120 2.84 13.79 -12.49
N ASP A 121 3.97 13.30 -12.98
CA ASP A 121 4.12 12.89 -14.38
C ASP A 121 3.38 11.57 -14.62
N ALA A 122 3.47 10.62 -13.69
CA ALA A 122 2.68 9.39 -13.73
C ALA A 122 1.17 9.67 -13.74
N GLU A 123 0.70 10.64 -12.95
CA GLU A 123 -0.69 11.09 -12.95
C GLU A 123 -1.09 11.57 -14.34
N GLN A 124 -0.31 12.48 -14.95
CA GLN A 124 -0.61 13.00 -16.29
C GLN A 124 -0.69 11.89 -17.33
N LEU A 125 0.29 10.97 -17.33
CA LEU A 125 0.35 9.86 -18.28
C LEU A 125 -0.80 8.88 -18.12
N SER A 126 -1.30 8.67 -16.90
CA SER A 126 -2.30 7.64 -16.61
C SER A 126 -3.76 8.02 -16.92
N ARG A 127 -4.07 9.30 -17.18
CA ARG A 127 -5.46 9.80 -17.27
C ARG A 127 -6.30 9.11 -18.34
N ASP A 128 -5.69 8.80 -19.48
CA ASP A 128 -6.37 8.23 -20.65
C ASP A 128 -6.03 6.74 -20.87
N ILE A 129 -5.31 6.14 -19.93
CA ILE A 129 -4.81 4.76 -20.03
C ILE A 129 -5.79 3.83 -19.36
N VAL A 130 -6.23 2.79 -20.06
CA VAL A 130 -7.27 1.89 -19.53
C VAL A 130 -6.73 0.57 -18.99
N ASN A 131 -5.54 0.16 -19.40
CA ASN A 131 -4.94 -1.13 -19.00
C ASN A 131 -3.41 -1.07 -18.93
N HIS A 132 -2.82 -2.11 -18.33
CA HIS A 132 -1.37 -2.19 -18.09
C HIS A 132 -0.56 -2.25 -19.41
N HIS A 133 -1.13 -2.78 -20.49
CA HIS A 133 -0.45 -2.88 -21.77
C HIS A 133 -0.23 -1.48 -22.37
N GLU A 134 -1.26 -0.65 -22.40
CA GLU A 134 -1.15 0.75 -22.82
C GLU A 134 -0.19 1.54 -21.92
N TRP A 135 -0.24 1.32 -20.61
CA TRP A 135 0.70 1.91 -19.66
C TRP A 135 2.15 1.57 -20.01
N ARG A 136 2.41 0.29 -20.31
CA ARG A 136 3.73 -0.18 -20.74
C ARG A 136 4.19 0.51 -22.02
N GLU A 137 3.32 0.65 -23.02
CA GLU A 137 3.69 1.30 -24.29
C GLU A 137 4.03 2.79 -24.11
N VAL A 138 3.30 3.51 -23.25
CA VAL A 138 3.58 4.92 -22.93
C VAL A 138 4.94 5.13 -22.26
N LEU A 139 5.44 4.10 -21.58
CA LEU A 139 6.74 4.09 -20.91
C LEU A 139 7.85 3.42 -21.74
N ASP A 140 7.71 3.43 -23.07
CA ASP A 140 8.70 2.87 -24.01
C ASP A 140 8.94 1.36 -23.81
N GLY A 141 7.87 0.62 -23.50
CA GLY A 141 7.77 -0.85 -23.58
C GLY A 141 8.95 -1.64 -23.02
N ARG A 142 10.02 -1.76 -23.81
CA ARG A 142 11.29 -2.39 -23.41
C ARG A 142 11.96 -1.69 -22.24
N ALA A 143 12.05 -0.36 -22.26
CA ALA A 143 12.67 0.41 -21.17
C ALA A 143 11.91 0.19 -19.86
N TYR A 144 10.58 0.16 -19.94
CA TYR A 144 9.72 -0.17 -18.81
C TYR A 144 9.95 -1.61 -18.29
N ASP A 145 10.03 -2.61 -19.19
CA ASP A 145 10.28 -4.01 -18.81
C ASP A 145 11.64 -4.19 -18.12
N GLU A 146 12.67 -3.48 -18.58
CA GLU A 146 14.00 -3.46 -17.96
C GLU A 146 13.93 -2.89 -16.53
N ILE A 147 13.26 -1.75 -16.35
CA ILE A 147 13.05 -1.12 -15.03
C ILE A 147 12.26 -2.05 -14.11
N LEU A 148 11.25 -2.74 -14.62
CA LEU A 148 10.45 -3.70 -13.86
C LEU A 148 11.33 -4.86 -13.38
N THR A 149 12.13 -5.42 -14.27
CA THR A 149 13.06 -6.52 -13.97
C THR A 149 14.09 -6.11 -12.90
N ASP A 150 14.72 -4.95 -13.08
CA ASP A 150 15.69 -4.39 -12.12
C ASP A 150 15.04 -4.11 -10.76
N THR A 151 13.80 -3.62 -10.76
CA THR A 151 13.05 -3.38 -9.53
C THR A 151 12.71 -4.67 -8.82
N LEU A 152 12.28 -5.70 -9.54
CA LEU A 152 11.99 -7.01 -8.98
C LEU A 152 13.24 -7.65 -8.36
N GLU A 153 14.40 -7.56 -9.01
CA GLU A 153 15.66 -8.06 -8.44
C GLU A 153 16.03 -7.35 -7.14
N ARG A 154 15.93 -6.01 -7.12
CA ARG A 154 16.18 -5.20 -5.91
C ARG A 154 15.21 -5.55 -4.79
N LEU A 155 13.93 -5.74 -5.10
CA LEU A 155 12.91 -6.15 -4.14
C LEU A 155 13.19 -7.53 -3.57
N ASN A 156 13.63 -8.49 -4.39
CA ASN A 156 13.96 -9.83 -3.95
C ASN A 156 15.17 -9.82 -2.99
N LYS A 157 16.21 -9.02 -3.30
CA LYS A 157 17.33 -8.78 -2.38
C LYS A 157 16.88 -8.15 -1.06
N LEU A 158 16.02 -7.13 -1.10
CA LEU A 158 15.48 -6.47 0.09
C LEU A 158 14.62 -7.42 0.94
N ASN A 159 13.76 -8.21 0.30
CA ASN A 159 12.94 -9.21 0.99
C ASN A 159 13.79 -10.27 1.69
N GLN A 160 14.87 -10.73 1.06
CA GLN A 160 15.82 -11.65 1.68
C GLN A 160 16.49 -11.01 2.92
N ALA A 161 16.97 -9.76 2.79
CA ALA A 161 17.57 -9.04 3.91
C ALA A 161 16.59 -8.83 5.08
N LEU A 162 15.31 -8.52 4.79
CA LEU A 162 14.26 -8.40 5.81
C LEU A 162 14.02 -9.74 6.52
N GLN A 163 13.96 -10.85 5.77
CA GLN A 163 13.81 -12.17 6.37
C GLN A 163 14.98 -12.54 7.27
N ASP A 164 16.21 -12.23 6.86
CA ASP A 164 17.40 -12.54 7.64
C ASP A 164 17.50 -11.67 8.90
N SER A 165 17.14 -10.39 8.80
CA SER A 165 16.97 -9.50 9.96
C SER A 165 15.90 -10.03 10.93
N GLU A 166 14.74 -10.45 10.44
CA GLU A 166 13.67 -11.02 11.27
C GLU A 166 14.12 -12.29 12.01
N LYS A 167 14.89 -13.17 11.36
CA LYS A 167 15.49 -14.37 12.01
C LYS A 167 16.46 -13.99 13.13
N GLN A 168 17.29 -12.97 12.91
CA GLN A 168 18.26 -12.49 13.91
C GLN A 168 17.57 -11.76 15.08
N GLY A 169 16.49 -11.01 14.80
CA GLY A 169 15.74 -10.25 15.80
C GLY A 169 14.71 -11.08 16.59
N LEU A 170 14.31 -12.25 16.09
CA LEU A 170 13.33 -13.12 16.76
C LEU A 170 13.80 -13.57 18.16
N PRO A 171 15.04 -14.03 18.38
CA PRO A 171 15.57 -14.30 19.72
C PRO A 171 15.49 -13.09 20.66
N LEU A 172 15.81 -11.89 20.17
CA LEU A 172 15.79 -10.65 20.97
C LEU A 172 14.36 -10.27 21.38
N ARG A 173 13.39 -10.34 20.45
CA ARG A 173 11.97 -10.12 20.76
C ARG A 173 11.43 -11.12 21.76
N ARG A 174 11.80 -12.40 21.63
CA ARG A 174 11.43 -13.44 22.61
C ARG A 174 12.01 -13.12 24.00
N ALA A 175 13.28 -12.73 24.07
CA ALA A 175 13.90 -12.33 25.34
C ALA A 175 13.21 -11.11 25.98
N ALA A 176 12.83 -10.10 25.18
CA ALA A 176 12.13 -8.90 25.66
C ALA A 176 10.68 -9.19 26.10
N GLN A 177 9.96 -10.08 25.42
CA GLN A 177 8.57 -10.44 25.75
C GLN A 177 8.46 -11.33 27.00
N VAL A 178 9.53 -12.04 27.37
CA VAL A 178 9.58 -12.87 28.59
C VAL A 178 9.62 -12.02 29.88
N HIS A 179 9.69 -10.69 29.79
CA HIS A 179 9.74 -9.83 30.98
C HIS A 179 8.72 -8.67 30.93
N PRO A 180 7.53 -8.88 31.56
CA PRO A 180 7.14 -7.99 32.66
C PRO A 180 6.39 -8.69 33.83
N ARG A 181 6.71 -9.94 34.18
CA ARG A 181 6.22 -10.60 35.42
C ARG A 181 7.21 -11.58 36.05
N HIS A 182 8.50 -11.27 36.08
CA HIS A 182 9.46 -12.13 36.78
C HIS A 182 9.53 -11.73 38.26
N PRO A 183 9.20 -12.62 39.23
CA PRO A 183 9.14 -12.30 40.66
C PRO A 183 10.50 -11.95 41.30
N ARG A 184 11.60 -11.98 40.54
CA ARG A 184 12.95 -11.65 41.02
C ARG A 184 13.19 -10.16 41.31
N TYR A 185 12.26 -9.28 40.95
CA TYR A 185 12.33 -7.85 41.31
C TYR A 185 11.42 -7.46 42.49
N GLN A 186 10.70 -8.42 43.12
CA GLN A 186 9.99 -8.16 44.38
C GLN A 186 10.88 -8.38 45.62
N SER A 187 12.01 -9.07 45.50
CA SER A 187 12.90 -9.35 46.63
C SER A 187 13.95 -8.26 46.89
N LEU A 188 14.00 -7.18 46.12
CA LEU A 188 14.93 -6.07 46.34
C LEU A 188 14.30 -4.86 47.06
N ASN A 189 12.97 -4.86 47.26
CA ASN A 189 12.26 -3.84 48.03
C ASN A 189 11.76 -4.35 49.40
N ALA A 190 12.06 -5.61 49.74
CA ALA A 190 11.69 -6.19 51.04
C ALA A 190 12.77 -6.01 52.12
N ASP A 191 13.99 -5.59 51.75
CA ASP A 191 15.12 -5.39 52.68
C ASP A 191 15.39 -3.90 53.00
N LEU A 192 14.44 -3.00 52.71
CA LEU A 192 14.51 -1.57 53.05
C LEU A 192 13.26 -1.09 53.82
N SER A 193 12.57 -1.97 54.52
CA SER A 193 11.47 -1.63 55.44
C SER A 193 11.82 -1.97 56.88
#